data_AF-A0A1F6X7Y0-F1
#
_entry.id   AF-A0A1F6X7Y0-F1
#
_cell.length_a   1.000
_cell.length_b   1.000
_cell.length_c   1.000
_cell.angle_alpha   90.00
_cell.angle_beta   90.00
_cell.angle_gamma   90.00
#
_symmetry.space_group_name_H-M   'P 1'
#
loop_
_entity.id
_entity.type
_entity.pdbx_description
1 polymer ?
#
loop_
_entity_poly.entity_id
_entity_poly.type
_entity_poly.pdbx_seq_one_letter_code
_entity_poly.pdbx_strand_id
1 'polypeptide(L)'
;MKKMNFKRGFTLIELLVVVAIIGILASVVLASLNSARTKGADAAVKANLSGTRASAELYFDGQNSYDTICASATAGGIYAGVLAALRATTATGAIGADQAAQTTGNGACHDLAGSWVAQTPLKSINVVGGASGEDFWCVDSTGASKVEDALMALNATACI
;
A
#
# COMPACT_ATOMS: atom_id res chain seq x y z
N MET A 1 36.39 -59.75 20.01
CA MET A 1 36.97 -58.80 19.03
C MET A 1 36.16 -57.51 19.07
N LYS A 2 36.78 -56.37 19.42
CA LYS A 2 36.09 -55.09 19.62
C LYS A 2 36.23 -54.24 18.35
N LYS A 3 35.14 -54.07 17.60
CA LYS A 3 35.12 -53.21 16.40
C LYS A 3 35.35 -51.75 16.81
N MET A 4 36.43 -51.13 16.34
CA MET A 4 36.64 -49.68 16.48
C MET A 4 35.82 -48.95 15.42
N ASN A 5 34.78 -48.23 15.84
CA ASN A 5 34.00 -47.36 14.96
C ASN A 5 34.74 -46.02 14.80
N PHE A 6 35.35 -45.77 13.65
CA PHE A 6 35.85 -44.44 13.28
C PHE A 6 34.67 -43.50 13.06
N LYS A 7 34.51 -42.50 13.93
CA LYS A 7 33.54 -41.42 13.70
C LYS A 7 34.06 -40.53 12.57
N ARG A 8 33.34 -40.49 11.44
CA ARG A 8 33.61 -39.56 10.35
C ARG A 8 33.19 -38.15 10.79
N GLY A 9 34.14 -37.22 10.82
CA GLY A 9 33.89 -35.79 11.03
C GLY A 9 33.74 -35.06 9.70
N PHE A 10 33.02 -33.94 9.70
CA PHE A 10 32.95 -33.02 8.56
C PHE A 10 34.29 -32.32 8.34
N THR A 11 34.67 -32.13 7.07
CA THR A 11 35.86 -31.35 6.72
C THR A 11 35.53 -29.85 6.66
N LEU A 12 36.52 -29.00 6.94
CA LEU A 12 36.35 -27.54 6.82
C LEU A 12 36.00 -27.11 5.40
N ILE A 13 36.52 -27.81 4.38
CA ILE A 13 36.24 -27.50 2.98
C ILE A 13 34.79 -27.83 2.59
N GLU A 14 34.22 -28.89 3.14
CA GLU A 14 32.80 -29.22 2.94
C GLU A 14 31.89 -28.13 3.51
N LEU A 15 32.20 -27.63 4.71
CA LEU A 15 31.43 -26.52 5.28
C LEU A 15 31.59 -25.22 4.50
N LEU A 16 32.80 -24.94 3.99
CA LEU A 16 33.09 -23.72 3.22
C LEU A 16 32.32 -23.69 1.89
N VAL A 17 32.29 -24.82 1.16
CA VAL A 17 31.50 -24.93 -0.08
C VAL A 17 30.00 -24.74 0.18
N VAL A 18 29.47 -25.30 1.27
CA VAL A 18 28.04 -25.18 1.58
C VAL A 18 27.64 -23.73 1.85
N VAL A 19 28.41 -22.99 2.67
CA VAL A 19 28.09 -21.58 2.91
C VAL A 19 28.26 -20.72 1.67
N ALA A 20 29.20 -21.06 0.77
CA ALA A 20 29.37 -20.38 -0.50
C ALA A 20 28.13 -20.57 -1.41
N ILE A 21 27.61 -21.79 -1.53
CA ILE A 21 26.40 -22.07 -2.32
C ILE A 21 25.17 -21.37 -1.72
N ILE A 22 24.99 -21.44 -0.39
CA ILE A 22 23.89 -20.75 0.30
C ILE A 22 23.96 -19.23 0.06
N GLY A 23 25.17 -18.64 0.08
CA GLY A 23 25.35 -17.21 -0.19
C GLY A 23 24.91 -16.80 -1.60
N ILE A 24 25.25 -17.60 -2.61
CA ILE A 24 24.85 -17.34 -4.00
C ILE A 24 23.32 -17.44 -4.13
N LEU A 25 22.71 -18.52 -3.63
CA LEU A 25 21.26 -18.72 -3.70
C LEU A 25 20.49 -17.63 -2.93
N ALA A 26 20.98 -17.22 -1.76
CA ALA A 26 20.36 -16.18 -0.94
C ALA A 26 20.30 -14.82 -1.66
N SER A 27 21.35 -14.45 -2.40
CA SER A 27 21.39 -13.18 -3.14
C SER A 27 20.31 -13.08 -4.23
N VAL A 28 20.10 -14.15 -4.99
CA VAL A 28 19.07 -14.21 -6.05
C VAL A 28 17.66 -14.18 -5.46
N VAL A 29 17.44 -14.91 -4.36
CA VAL A 29 16.14 -14.93 -3.66
C VAL A 29 15.82 -13.57 -3.06
N LEU A 30 16.81 -12.86 -2.50
CA LEU A 30 16.57 -11.55 -1.90
C LEU A 30 16.15 -10.51 -2.95
N ALA A 31 16.75 -10.54 -4.14
CA ALA A 31 16.40 -9.64 -5.24
C ALA A 31 14.94 -9.82 -5.70
N SER A 32 14.48 -11.07 -5.86
CA SER A 32 13.11 -11.36 -6.27
C SER A 32 12.08 -11.06 -5.18
N LEU A 33 12.43 -11.32 -3.92
CA LEU A 33 11.55 -11.10 -2.77
C LEU A 33 11.23 -9.62 -2.55
N ASN A 34 12.17 -8.71 -2.80
CA ASN A 34 11.90 -7.26 -2.70
C ASN A 34 10.81 -6.80 -3.68
N SER A 35 10.89 -7.22 -4.95
CA SER A 35 9.85 -6.90 -5.94
C SER A 35 8.49 -7.51 -5.57
N ALA A 36 8.48 -8.76 -5.09
CA ALA A 36 7.25 -9.42 -4.64
C ALA A 36 6.59 -8.70 -3.46
N ARG A 37 7.37 -8.22 -2.49
CA ARG A 37 6.85 -7.43 -1.36
C ARG A 37 6.24 -6.10 -1.80
N THR A 38 6.88 -5.39 -2.73
CA THR A 38 6.34 -4.14 -3.28
C THR A 38 4.99 -4.37 -3.97
N LYS A 39 4.92 -5.36 -4.88
CA LYS A 39 3.67 -5.72 -5.55
C LYS A 39 2.56 -6.16 -4.58
N GLY A 40 2.93 -6.87 -3.52
CA GLY A 40 1.99 -7.27 -2.47
C GLY A 40 1.43 -6.08 -1.69
N ALA A 41 2.27 -5.08 -1.39
CA ALA A 41 1.82 -3.83 -0.79
C ALA A 41 0.87 -3.06 -1.71
N ASP A 42 1.19 -2.96 -3.01
CA ASP A 42 0.33 -2.29 -3.99
C ASP A 42 -1.03 -3.00 -4.12
N ALA A 43 -1.05 -4.34 -4.11
CA ALA A 43 -2.29 -5.10 -4.10
C ALA A 43 -3.13 -4.82 -2.85
N ALA A 44 -2.50 -4.69 -1.68
CA ALA A 44 -3.17 -4.34 -0.44
C ALA A 44 -3.74 -2.91 -0.48
N VAL A 45 -3.00 -1.94 -1.04
CA VAL A 45 -3.50 -0.58 -1.28
C VAL A 45 -4.79 -0.62 -2.11
N LYS A 46 -4.73 -1.30 -3.26
CA LYS A 46 -5.85 -1.41 -4.20
C LYS A 46 -7.08 -2.06 -3.56
N ALA A 47 -6.88 -3.12 -2.77
CA ALA A 47 -7.95 -3.83 -2.08
C ALA A 47 -8.58 -3.00 -0.94
N ASN A 48 -7.76 -2.28 -0.17
CA ASN A 48 -8.26 -1.43 0.91
C ASN A 48 -9.08 -0.26 0.35
N LEU A 49 -8.58 0.40 -0.70
CA LEU A 49 -9.32 1.49 -1.36
C LEU A 49 -10.55 1.01 -2.15
N SER A 50 -10.54 -0.17 -2.77
CA SER A 50 -11.76 -0.67 -3.40
C SER A 50 -12.84 -1.00 -2.35
N GLY A 51 -12.42 -1.50 -1.18
CA GLY A 51 -13.31 -1.79 -0.06
C GLY A 51 -14.00 -0.56 0.54
N THR A 52 -13.40 0.64 0.42
CA THR A 52 -14.02 1.87 0.94
C THR A 52 -15.30 2.25 0.20
N ARG A 53 -15.51 1.78 -1.04
CA ARG A 53 -16.76 2.06 -1.77
C ARG A 53 -17.99 1.51 -1.07
N ALA A 54 -17.93 0.26 -0.62
CA ALA A 54 -19.04 -0.35 0.10
C ALA A 54 -19.32 0.40 1.41
N SER A 55 -18.27 0.82 2.14
CA SER A 55 -18.43 1.67 3.32
C SER A 55 -19.07 3.01 2.97
N ALA A 56 -18.72 3.60 1.83
CA ALA A 56 -19.30 4.86 1.38
C ALA A 56 -20.77 4.75 1.00
N GLU A 57 -21.16 3.68 0.34
CA GLU A 57 -22.57 3.41 0.03
C GLU A 57 -23.40 3.25 1.31
N LEU A 58 -22.88 2.52 2.31
CA LEU A 58 -23.53 2.40 3.62
C LEU A 58 -23.63 3.75 4.35
N TYR A 59 -22.62 4.60 4.23
CA TYR A 59 -22.63 5.95 4.78
C TYR A 59 -23.71 6.82 4.14
N PHE A 60 -23.82 6.75 2.81
CA PHE A 60 -24.83 7.47 2.05
C PHE A 60 -26.25 7.00 2.38
N ASP A 61 -26.46 5.69 2.57
CA ASP A 61 -27.78 5.15 2.97
C ASP A 61 -28.26 5.72 4.32
N GLY A 62 -27.34 5.93 5.26
CA GLY A 62 -27.66 6.48 6.58
C GLY A 62 -27.91 7.99 6.63
N GLN A 63 -27.27 8.76 5.75
CA GLN A 63 -27.25 10.24 5.82
C GLN A 63 -27.75 10.95 4.56
N ASN A 64 -28.02 10.19 3.49
CA ASN A 64 -28.37 10.67 2.16
C ASN A 64 -27.38 11.73 1.62
N SER A 65 -26.11 11.61 2.03
CA SER A 65 -25.02 12.54 1.75
C SER A 65 -23.67 11.86 2.00
N TYR A 66 -22.65 12.23 1.22
CA TYR A 66 -21.26 11.84 1.48
C TYR A 66 -20.49 12.86 2.34
N ASP A 67 -21.15 13.94 2.78
CA ASP A 67 -20.52 14.98 3.59
C ASP A 67 -19.90 14.40 4.87
N THR A 68 -18.66 14.81 5.16
CA THR A 68 -17.80 14.38 6.27
C THR A 68 -17.32 12.92 6.23
N ILE A 69 -17.54 12.20 5.13
CA ILE A 69 -17.12 10.79 5.01
C ILE A 69 -15.60 10.60 5.10
N CYS A 70 -14.81 11.59 4.67
CA CYS A 70 -13.34 11.57 4.79
C CYS A 70 -12.87 11.96 6.19
N ALA A 71 -13.67 12.68 6.98
CA ALA A 71 -13.34 13.09 8.34
C ALA A 71 -13.88 12.14 9.42
N SER A 72 -14.90 11.33 9.10
CA SER A 72 -15.51 10.41 10.04
C SER A 72 -14.59 9.23 10.35
N ALA A 73 -13.99 9.25 11.55
CA ALA A 73 -13.31 8.10 12.15
C ALA A 73 -14.31 7.09 12.78
N THR A 74 -15.62 7.39 12.72
CA THR A 74 -16.69 6.59 13.31
C THR A 74 -17.21 5.55 12.30
N ALA A 75 -17.94 4.53 12.77
CA ALA A 75 -18.48 3.47 11.93
C ALA A 75 -19.25 4.03 10.72
N GLY A 76 -18.79 3.68 9.50
CA GLY A 76 -19.38 4.11 8.23
C GLY A 76 -18.47 5.02 7.38
N GLY A 77 -17.54 5.77 7.98
CA GLY A 77 -16.60 6.61 7.23
C GLY A 77 -15.54 5.81 6.46
N ILE A 78 -14.90 6.44 5.47
CA ILE A 78 -13.86 5.80 4.65
C ILE A 78 -12.44 6.06 5.14
N TYR A 79 -12.26 7.00 6.08
CA TYR A 79 -10.96 7.39 6.62
C TYR A 79 -10.10 6.19 7.04
N ALA A 80 -10.68 5.24 7.79
CA ALA A 80 -9.95 4.07 8.28
C ALA A 80 -9.46 3.16 7.14
N GLY A 81 -10.26 2.98 6.08
CA GLY A 81 -9.89 2.18 4.91
C GLY A 81 -8.82 2.86 4.07
N VAL A 82 -8.92 4.18 3.87
CA VAL A 82 -7.86 4.97 3.22
C VAL A 82 -6.57 4.93 4.05
N LEU A 83 -6.66 4.88 5.38
CA LEU A 83 -5.48 4.87 6.25
C LEU A 83 -4.81 3.50 6.24
N ALA A 84 -5.62 2.44 6.17
CA ALA A 84 -5.13 1.08 5.98
C ALA A 84 -4.41 0.93 4.63
N ALA A 85 -4.94 1.55 3.57
CA ALA A 85 -4.27 1.61 2.28
C ALA A 85 -2.92 2.33 2.38
N LEU A 86 -2.87 3.52 2.98
CA LEU A 86 -1.61 4.26 3.17
C LEU A 86 -0.58 3.48 4.00
N ARG A 87 -1.00 2.80 5.07
CA ARG A 87 -0.10 2.00 5.90
C ARG A 87 0.47 0.79 5.19
N ALA A 88 -0.20 0.27 4.16
CA ALA A 88 0.32 -0.82 3.35
C ALA A 88 1.59 -0.42 2.57
N THR A 89 1.77 0.87 2.26
CA THR A 89 2.97 1.36 1.57
C THR A 89 4.15 1.66 2.49
N THR A 90 4.05 1.35 3.78
CA THR A 90 5.01 1.74 4.83
C THR A 90 5.15 3.26 5.02
N ALA A 91 4.30 4.08 4.39
CA ALA A 91 4.23 5.49 4.66
C ALA A 91 3.72 5.72 6.10
N THR A 92 4.43 6.56 6.86
CA THR A 92 3.99 7.11 8.15
C THR A 92 3.16 8.38 7.97
N GLY A 93 2.71 8.64 6.74
CA GLY A 93 1.95 9.81 6.36
C GLY A 93 0.59 9.88 7.04
N ALA A 94 0.02 11.09 7.07
CA ALA A 94 -1.36 11.30 7.45
C ALA A 94 -2.25 11.20 6.20
N ILE A 95 -3.56 11.07 6.40
CA ILE A 95 -4.52 11.38 5.35
C ILE A 95 -4.82 12.87 5.44
N GLY A 96 -4.64 13.59 4.34
CA GLY A 96 -5.27 14.90 4.18
C GLY A 96 -6.75 14.68 3.88
N ALA A 97 -7.60 14.84 4.89
CA ALA A 97 -9.05 15.01 4.69
C ALA A 97 -9.30 16.50 4.39
N ASP A 98 -10.21 16.78 3.45
CA ASP A 98 -10.78 18.08 3.05
C ASP A 98 -9.97 19.37 3.42
N GLN A 99 -9.58 20.13 2.39
CA GLN A 99 -8.71 21.34 2.46
C GLN A 99 -7.31 21.16 3.06
N ALA A 100 -6.93 20.00 3.61
CA ALA A 100 -5.56 19.79 4.08
C ALA A 100 -4.58 19.68 2.89
N ALA A 101 -3.53 20.49 2.89
CA ALA A 101 -2.47 20.43 1.88
C ALA A 101 -1.88 19.00 1.84
N GLN A 102 -2.13 18.31 0.74
CA GLN A 102 -1.62 16.97 0.52
C GLN A 102 -0.14 17.04 0.13
N THR A 103 0.65 16.10 0.64
CA THR A 103 2.06 15.95 0.28
C THR A 103 2.26 14.60 -0.41
N THR A 104 3.27 14.49 -1.26
CA THR A 104 3.55 13.31 -2.11
C THR A 104 3.74 11.97 -1.35
N GLY A 105 3.81 11.98 -0.02
CA GLY A 105 3.90 10.80 0.84
C GLY A 105 2.62 10.48 1.65
N ASN A 106 1.55 11.23 1.44
CA ASN A 106 0.31 11.14 2.21
C ASN A 106 -0.84 10.57 1.38
N GLY A 107 -1.82 10.00 2.07
CA GLY A 107 -3.12 9.71 1.49
C GLY A 107 -3.97 10.97 1.39
N ALA A 108 -4.96 10.92 0.52
CA ALA A 108 -5.83 12.00 0.13
C ALA A 108 -7.27 11.53 0.17
N CYS A 109 -8.17 12.32 0.76
CA CYS A 109 -9.59 12.05 0.72
C CYS A 109 -10.34 13.38 0.69
N HIS A 110 -11.17 13.56 -0.32
CA HIS A 110 -12.07 14.70 -0.44
C HIS A 110 -13.50 14.22 -0.55
N ASP A 111 -14.39 14.96 0.08
CA ASP A 111 -15.82 14.70 0.05
C ASP A 111 -16.63 15.97 -0.13
N LEU A 112 -17.79 15.79 -0.71
CA LEU A 112 -18.86 16.76 -0.87
C LEU A 112 -20.17 16.01 -0.68
N ALA A 113 -21.29 16.70 -0.47
CA ALA A 113 -22.58 16.05 -0.24
C ALA A 113 -22.96 14.99 -1.31
N GLY A 114 -22.56 15.18 -2.57
CA GLY A 114 -22.89 14.30 -3.69
C GLY A 114 -21.75 13.42 -4.22
N SER A 115 -20.52 13.59 -3.74
CA SER A 115 -19.37 12.85 -4.29
C SER A 115 -18.25 12.71 -3.28
N TRP A 116 -17.42 11.70 -3.48
CA TRP A 116 -16.18 11.53 -2.75
C TRP A 116 -15.11 10.96 -3.67
N VAL A 117 -13.86 11.22 -3.32
CA VAL A 117 -12.69 10.66 -3.97
C VAL A 117 -11.61 10.42 -2.93
N ALA A 118 -10.91 9.31 -3.05
CA ALA A 118 -9.76 8.99 -2.22
C ALA A 118 -8.60 8.49 -3.06
N GLN A 119 -7.40 8.87 -2.67
CA GLN A 119 -6.18 8.50 -3.35
C GLN A 119 -5.08 8.19 -2.34
N THR A 120 -4.26 7.19 -2.64
CA THR A 120 -3.08 6.88 -1.82
C THR A 120 -1.89 6.56 -2.71
N PRO A 121 -0.66 6.91 -2.30
CA PRO A 121 0.53 6.53 -3.04
C PRO A 121 0.63 5.01 -3.12
N LEU A 122 1.22 4.49 -4.18
CA LEU A 122 1.61 3.08 -4.26
C LEU A 122 2.99 2.88 -3.61
N LYS A 123 3.33 1.65 -3.20
CA LYS A 123 4.68 1.36 -2.69
C LYS A 123 5.73 1.36 -3.80
N SER A 124 5.30 1.20 -5.05
CA SER A 124 6.14 1.43 -6.23
C SER A 124 6.66 2.87 -6.31
N ILE A 125 6.05 3.84 -5.64
CA ILE A 125 6.63 5.18 -5.43
C ILE A 125 7.86 5.08 -4.53
N ASN A 126 8.97 5.67 -4.97
CA ASN A 126 9.98 6.21 -4.06
C ASN A 126 9.52 7.62 -3.64
N VAL A 127 9.12 7.81 -2.37
CA VAL A 127 8.63 9.10 -1.82
C VAL A 127 9.73 10.20 -1.79
N VAL A 128 10.92 9.92 -2.32
CA VAL A 128 12.03 10.88 -2.40
C VAL A 128 12.19 11.35 -3.84
N GLY A 129 11.48 12.42 -4.18
CA GLY A 129 11.55 13.06 -5.49
C GLY A 129 10.52 12.49 -6.46
N GLY A 130 9.33 13.11 -6.48
CA GLY A 130 8.28 12.78 -7.43
C GLY A 130 8.80 12.86 -8.86
N ALA A 131 8.79 11.70 -9.53
CA ALA A 131 8.83 11.53 -10.98
C ALA A 131 8.95 10.03 -11.28
N SER A 132 7.83 9.28 -11.27
CA SER A 132 7.68 8.13 -12.18
C SER A 132 6.26 7.54 -12.21
N GLY A 133 5.36 8.19 -12.96
CA GLY A 133 4.45 7.54 -13.92
C GLY A 133 3.38 6.55 -13.45
N GLU A 134 3.33 6.15 -12.19
CA GLU A 134 2.23 5.39 -11.56
C GLU A 134 2.25 5.67 -10.06
N ASP A 135 1.95 6.92 -9.74
CA ASP A 135 2.30 7.49 -8.44
C ASP A 135 1.25 7.12 -7.39
N PHE A 136 -0.02 7.10 -7.76
CA PHE A 136 -1.10 6.92 -6.82
C PHE A 136 -2.18 5.98 -7.34
N TRP A 137 -2.87 5.30 -6.42
CA TRP A 137 -4.13 4.62 -6.71
C TRP A 137 -5.29 5.49 -6.26
N CYS A 138 -6.20 5.80 -7.18
CA CYS A 138 -7.39 6.59 -6.92
C CYS A 138 -8.66 5.76 -7.03
N VAL A 139 -9.62 6.03 -6.14
CA VAL A 139 -10.98 5.53 -6.18
C VAL A 139 -11.98 6.67 -5.96
N ASP A 140 -13.11 6.64 -6.66
CA ASP A 140 -14.18 7.63 -6.46
C ASP A 140 -15.58 7.02 -6.36
N SER A 141 -16.52 7.90 -6.03
CA SER A 141 -17.97 7.69 -5.97
C SER A 141 -18.63 7.31 -7.30
N THR A 142 -17.98 7.55 -8.44
CA THR A 142 -18.49 7.18 -9.77
C THR A 142 -18.14 5.73 -10.15
N GLY A 143 -17.29 5.08 -9.35
CA GLY A 143 -16.81 3.73 -9.58
C GLY A 143 -15.44 3.68 -10.26
N ALA A 144 -14.76 4.80 -10.49
CA ALA A 144 -13.45 4.81 -11.14
C ALA A 144 -12.37 4.27 -10.21
N SER A 145 -11.61 3.27 -10.66
CA SER A 145 -10.44 2.69 -9.97
C SER A 145 -9.26 2.70 -10.93
N LYS A 146 -8.36 3.67 -10.77
CA LYS A 146 -7.25 3.86 -11.70
C LYS A 146 -5.99 4.37 -11.03
N VAL A 147 -4.88 4.23 -11.75
CA VAL A 147 -3.61 4.82 -11.38
C VAL A 147 -3.57 6.26 -11.85
N GLU A 148 -3.03 7.14 -11.02
CA GLU A 148 -2.78 8.54 -11.33
C GLU A 148 -1.29 8.86 -11.22
N ASP A 149 -0.79 9.70 -12.11
CA ASP A 149 0.61 10.17 -12.13
C ASP A 149 0.81 11.48 -11.33
N ALA A 150 -0.26 12.01 -10.74
CA ALA A 150 -0.25 13.23 -9.96
C ALA A 150 -1.13 13.13 -8.72
N LEU A 151 -0.77 13.93 -7.72
CA LEU A 151 -1.60 14.17 -6.55
C LEU A 151 -2.85 14.94 -6.96
N MET A 152 -4.01 14.49 -6.51
CA MET A 152 -5.28 15.15 -6.81
C MET A 152 -5.33 16.59 -6.31
N ALA A 153 -6.04 17.44 -7.06
CA ALA A 153 -6.30 18.81 -6.65
C ALA A 153 -7.12 18.87 -5.35
N LEU A 154 -7.03 20.00 -4.65
CA LEU A 154 -7.96 20.34 -3.57
C LEU A 154 -9.39 20.29 -4.11
N ASN A 155 -10.30 19.68 -3.35
CA ASN A 155 -11.73 19.54 -3.70
C ASN A 155 -11.98 18.75 -4.97
N ALA A 156 -11.07 17.85 -5.32
CA ALA A 156 -11.33 16.88 -6.37
C ALA A 156 -12.61 16.09 -6.03
N THR A 157 -13.43 15.83 -7.03
CA THR A 157 -14.71 15.12 -6.90
C THR A 157 -14.71 13.76 -7.58
N ALA A 158 -13.66 13.47 -8.34
CA ALA A 158 -13.45 12.25 -9.09
C ALA A 158 -11.95 12.04 -9.31
N CYS A 159 -11.59 10.83 -9.72
CA CYS A 159 -10.23 10.52 -10.17
C CYS A 159 -9.94 11.17 -11.53
N ILE A 160 -8.71 11.67 -11.73
CA ILE A 160 -8.33 12.61 -12.81
C ILE A 160 -8.07 11.92 -14.15
#